data_AF-A0A401HC60-F1
#
_entry.id   AF-A0A401HC60-F1
#
_cell.length_a   1.000
_cell.length_b   1.000
_cell.length_c   1.000
_cell.angle_alpha   90.00
_cell.angle_beta   90.00
_cell.angle_gamma   90.00
#
_symmetry.space_group_name_H-M   'P 1'
#
loop_
_entity.id
_entity.type
_entity.pdbx_description
1 polymer ?
#
loop_
_entity_poly.entity_id
_entity_poly.type
_entity_poly.pdbx_seq_one_letter_code
_entity_poly.pdbx_strand_id
1 'polypeptide(L)'
;MLLDTNAIVYYLHRVEPYASRVKQIIMSREDLVVTLRIIDEVVFTLIRLEAWRRYGIRRLNELRDYIRKHGLKEFYDAIDDVEELVNKLGIQV
;
A
#
# COMPACT_ATOMS: atom_id res chain seq x y z
N MET A 1 -13.85 10.53 -6.51
CA MET A 1 -12.45 11.00 -6.64
C MET A 1 -11.50 9.82 -6.79
N LEU A 2 -10.62 9.84 -7.79
CA LEU A 2 -9.57 8.82 -7.96
C LEU A 2 -8.44 9.02 -6.94
N LEU A 3 -8.11 8.00 -6.16
CA LEU A 3 -6.99 7.99 -5.23
C LEU A 3 -5.71 7.50 -5.90
N ASP A 4 -4.61 8.22 -5.69
CA ASP A 4 -3.27 7.84 -6.14
C ASP A 4 -2.57 6.92 -5.12
N THR A 5 -1.62 6.13 -5.60
CA THR A 5 -0.75 5.23 -4.82
C THR A 5 -0.14 5.97 -3.62
N ASN A 6 0.37 7.20 -3.82
CA ASN A 6 0.99 7.97 -2.75
C ASN A 6 0.03 8.32 -1.61
N ALA A 7 -1.23 8.64 -1.93
CA ALA A 7 -2.22 8.97 -0.91
C ALA A 7 -2.48 7.76 0.00
N ILE A 8 -2.65 6.58 -0.61
CA ILE A 8 -2.86 5.32 0.10
C ILE A 8 -1.65 4.98 0.98
N VAL A 9 -0.44 5.05 0.42
CA VAL A 9 0.80 4.73 1.13
C VAL A 9 1.04 5.69 2.31
N TYR A 10 0.82 7.00 2.13
CA TYR A 10 0.97 7.98 3.21
C TYR A 10 -0.03 7.74 4.33
N TYR A 11 -1.28 7.43 3.97
CA TYR A 11 -2.31 7.14 4.96
C TYR A 11 -1.99 5.89 5.77
N LEU A 12 -1.68 4.77 5.10
CA LEU A 12 -1.35 3.50 5.75
C LEU A 12 -0.12 3.61 6.67
N HIS A 13 0.93 4.29 6.22
CA HIS A 13 2.18 4.42 6.98
C HIS A 13 2.25 5.64 7.89
N ARG A 14 1.17 6.41 8.05
CA ARG A 14 1.12 7.58 8.94
C ARG A 14 2.25 8.58 8.68
N VAL A 15 2.57 8.82 7.40
CA VAL A 15 3.62 9.74 6.99
C VAL A 15 3.14 11.19 7.16
N GLU A 16 3.50 11.83 8.27
CA GLU A 16 3.12 13.23 8.52
C GLU A 16 3.97 14.24 7.73
N PRO A 17 3.40 15.39 7.31
CA PRO A 17 2.02 15.86 7.55
C PRO A 17 0.98 15.31 6.54
N TYR A 18 1.41 14.46 5.60
CA TYR A 18 0.60 14.04 4.47
C TYR A 18 -0.54 13.09 4.88
N ALA A 19 -0.30 12.19 5.83
CA ALA A 19 -1.30 11.27 6.34
C ALA A 19 -2.53 12.01 6.90
N SER A 20 -2.30 13.04 7.71
CA SER A 20 -3.37 13.89 8.24
C SER A 20 -4.16 14.59 7.13
N ARG A 21 -3.48 15.11 6.10
CA ARG A 21 -4.14 15.76 4.95
C ARG A 21 -4.95 14.76 4.12
N VAL A 22 -4.38 13.61 3.80
CA VAL A 22 -5.06 12.55 3.05
C VAL A 22 -6.29 12.07 3.81
N LYS A 23 -6.18 11.88 5.14
CA LYS A 23 -7.32 11.52 5.98
C LYS A 23 -8.48 12.50 5.85
N GLN A 24 -8.21 13.81 5.90
CA GLN A 24 -9.26 14.83 5.73
C GLN A 24 -9.92 14.75 4.34
N ILE A 25 -9.13 14.50 3.30
CA ILE A 25 -9.65 14.36 1.93
C ILE A 25 -10.52 13.10 1.81
N ILE A 26 -10.05 11.97 2.33
CA ILE A 26 -10.79 10.70 2.32
C ILE A 26 -12.10 10.84 3.09
N MET A 27 -12.08 11.45 4.29
CA MET A 27 -13.27 11.61 5.12
C MET A 27 -14.30 12.63 4.58
N SER A 28 -13.92 13.47 3.62
CA SER A 28 -14.80 14.50 3.04
C SER A 28 -15.42 14.10 1.70
N ARG A 29 -15.18 12.87 1.22
CA ARG A 29 -15.61 12.38 -0.10
C ARG A 29 -16.29 11.02 0.06
N GLU A 30 -17.44 10.83 -0.59
CA GLU A 30 -18.18 9.56 -0.58
C GLU A 30 -17.87 8.68 -1.80
N ASP A 31 -17.27 9.23 -2.86
CA ASP A 31 -17.10 8.59 -4.17
C ASP A 31 -15.65 8.16 -4.43
N LEU A 32 -14.98 7.54 -3.46
CA LEU A 32 -13.57 7.16 -3.61
C LEU A 32 -13.42 5.99 -4.59
N VAL A 33 -12.50 6.14 -5.55
CA VAL A 33 -12.22 5.13 -6.57
C VAL A 33 -10.71 4.91 -6.65
N VAL A 34 -10.28 3.68 -6.91
CA VAL A 34 -8.92 3.32 -7.31
C VAL A 34 -8.99 2.53 -8.60
N THR A 35 -7.85 2.34 -9.27
CA THR A 35 -7.76 1.37 -10.36
C THR A 35 -6.98 0.15 -9.89
N LEU A 36 -7.15 -0.99 -10.58
CA LEU A 36 -6.31 -2.18 -10.35
C LEU A 36 -4.81 -1.87 -10.43
N ARG A 37 -4.39 -0.98 -11.34
CA ARG A 37 -2.98 -0.55 -11.44
C ARG A 37 -2.50 0.14 -10.17
N ILE A 38 -3.35 0.97 -9.57
CA ILE A 38 -3.01 1.68 -8.32
C ILE A 38 -2.91 0.67 -7.17
N ILE A 39 -3.78 -0.34 -7.12
CA ILE A 39 -3.67 -1.44 -6.15
C ILE A 39 -2.35 -2.18 -6.32
N ASP A 40 -1.98 -2.57 -7.54
CA ASP A 40 -0.72 -3.25 -7.83
C ASP A 40 0.49 -2.43 -7.36
N GLU A 41 0.48 -1.12 -7.61
CA GLU A 41 1.55 -0.21 -7.20
C GLU A 41 1.63 -0.06 -5.67
N VAL A 42 0.49 0.05 -4.98
CA VAL A 42 0.44 0.10 -3.52
C VAL A 42 1.00 -1.19 -2.95
N VAL A 43 0.47 -2.35 -3.36
CA VAL A 43 0.92 -3.67 -2.89
C VAL A 43 2.42 -3.84 -3.10
N PHE A 44 2.93 -3.52 -4.29
CA PHE A 44 4.35 -3.60 -4.57
C PHE A 44 5.20 -2.66 -3.69
N THR A 45 4.72 -1.44 -3.45
CA THR A 45 5.39 -0.47 -2.59
C THR A 45 5.46 -0.97 -1.14
N LEU A 46 4.37 -1.53 -0.62
CA LEU A 46 4.32 -2.08 0.73
C LEU A 46 5.22 -3.30 0.89
N ILE A 47 5.20 -4.25 -0.06
CA ILE A 47 6.13 -5.39 -0.09
C ILE A 47 7.57 -4.91 -0.03
N ARG A 48 7.93 -3.89 -0.82
CA ARG A 48 9.30 -3.36 -0.84
C ARG A 48 9.68 -2.70 0.49
N LEU A 49 8.76 -1.95 1.11
CA LEU A 49 8.99 -1.31 2.39
C LEU A 49 9.17 -2.35 3.51
N GLU A 50 8.32 -3.37 3.55
CA GLU A 50 8.42 -4.45 4.52
C GLU A 50 9.68 -5.30 4.29
N ALA A 51 10.04 -5.59 3.05
CA ALA A 51 11.28 -6.30 2.75
C ALA A 51 12.52 -5.53 3.24
N TRP A 52 12.51 -4.20 3.11
CA TRP A 52 13.57 -3.37 3.65
C TRP A 52 13.56 -3.38 5.18
N ARG A 53 12.40 -3.19 5.83
CA ARG A 53 12.30 -3.12 7.29
C ARG A 53 12.66 -4.44 7.98
N ARG A 54 12.14 -5.56 7.47
CA ARG A 54 12.28 -6.89 8.10
C ARG A 54 13.60 -7.56 7.74
N TYR A 55 14.06 -7.42 6.49
CA TYR A 55 15.19 -8.19 5.97
C TYR A 55 16.35 -7.33 5.45
N GLY A 56 16.25 -6.00 5.49
CA GLY A 56 17.29 -5.10 4.99
C GLY A 56 17.39 -5.06 3.46
N ILE A 57 16.46 -5.67 2.73
CA ILE A 57 16.50 -5.78 1.27
C ILE A 57 16.11 -4.44 0.63
N ARG A 58 17.08 -3.79 -0.02
CA ARG A 58 16.86 -2.47 -0.66
C ARG A 58 16.77 -2.54 -2.17
N ARG A 59 17.42 -3.54 -2.78
CA ARG A 59 17.52 -3.65 -4.24
C ARG A 59 16.41 -4.54 -4.79
N LEU A 60 15.91 -4.17 -5.97
CA LEU A 60 14.79 -4.88 -6.59
C LEU A 60 15.15 -6.32 -7.01
N ASN A 61 16.38 -6.53 -7.49
CA ASN A 61 16.86 -7.86 -7.84
C ASN A 61 16.92 -8.79 -6.61
N GLU A 62 17.41 -8.30 -5.48
CA GLU A 62 17.45 -9.03 -4.22
C GLU A 62 16.04 -9.37 -3.72
N LEU A 63 15.09 -8.43 -3.82
CA LEU A 63 13.69 -8.67 -3.50
C LEU A 63 13.08 -9.75 -4.39
N ARG A 64 13.34 -9.70 -5.70
CA ARG A 64 12.86 -10.73 -6.64
C ARG A 64 13.44 -12.10 -6.32
N ASP A 65 14.71 -12.18 -5.97
CA ASP A 65 15.37 -13.44 -5.61
C ASP A 65 14.85 -13.98 -4.28
N TYR A 66 14.57 -13.10 -3.32
CA TYR A 66 13.91 -13.45 -2.06
C TYR A 66 12.51 -14.04 -2.30
N ILE A 67 11.66 -13.32 -3.05
CA ILE A 67 10.29 -13.77 -3.35
C ILE A 67 10.30 -15.10 -4.12
N ARG A 68 11.25 -15.30 -5.04
CA ARG A 68 11.40 -16.59 -5.76
C ARG A 68 11.70 -17.76 -4.83
N LYS A 69 12.48 -17.52 -3.77
CA LYS A 69 12.90 -18.57 -2.82
C LYS A 69 11.88 -18.83 -1.71
N HIS A 70 11.20 -17.78 -1.25
CA HIS A 70 10.38 -17.82 -0.05
C HIS A 70 8.88 -17.60 -0.31
N GLY A 71 8.50 -17.21 -1.53
CA GLY A 71 7.14 -16.81 -1.87
C GLY A 71 6.78 -15.43 -1.33
N LEU A 72 5.47 -15.14 -1.28
CA LEU A 72 4.93 -13.86 -0.80
C LEU A 72 4.36 -13.93 0.62
N LYS A 73 4.39 -15.09 1.27
CA LYS A 73 3.73 -15.35 2.55
C LYS A 73 4.14 -14.35 3.64
N GLU A 74 5.42 -13.98 3.67
CA GLU A 74 5.99 -13.02 4.64
C GLU A 74 5.48 -11.58 4.47
N PHE A 75 4.76 -11.30 3.37
CA PHE A 75 4.21 -9.99 3.06
C PHE A 75 2.68 -9.96 3.07
N TYR A 76 2.01 -11.05 3.46
CA TYR A 76 0.54 -11.11 3.48
C TYR A 76 -0.08 -10.06 4.40
N ASP A 77 0.52 -9.80 5.58
CA ASP A 77 0.07 -8.71 6.46
C ASP A 77 -0.08 -7.37 5.70
N ALA A 78 0.90 -7.06 4.85
CA ALA A 78 0.92 -5.81 4.10
C ALA A 78 -0.09 -5.79 2.95
N ILE A 79 -0.47 -6.95 2.42
CA ILE A 79 -1.51 -7.09 1.40
C ILE A 79 -2.88 -6.95 2.06
N ASP A 80 -3.08 -7.62 3.20
CA ASP A 80 -4.31 -7.59 3.99
C ASP A 80 -4.61 -6.16 4.47
N ASP A 81 -3.60 -5.37 4.85
CA ASP A 81 -3.73 -3.95 5.18
C ASP A 81 -4.36 -3.12 4.03
N VAL A 82 -4.03 -3.44 2.77
CA VAL A 82 -4.58 -2.76 1.59
C VAL A 82 -6.03 -3.17 1.37
N GLU A 83 -6.31 -4.46 1.44
CA GLU A 83 -7.67 -4.99 1.31
C GLU A 83 -8.59 -4.40 2.38
N GLU A 84 -8.13 -4.38 3.63
CA GLU A 84 -8.88 -3.82 4.75
C GLU A 84 -9.15 -2.33 4.54
N LEU A 85 -8.17 -1.56 4.03
CA LEU A 85 -8.34 -0.15 3.70
C LEU A 85 -9.41 0.06 2.61
N VAL A 86 -9.31 -0.68 1.50
CA VAL A 86 -10.24 -0.58 0.37
C VAL A 86 -11.66 -0.87 0.84
N ASN A 87 -11.84 -1.94 1.61
CA ASN A 87 -13.13 -2.36 2.14
C ASN A 87 -13.70 -1.36 3.17
N LYS A 88 -12.90 -0.93 4.15
CA LYS A 88 -13.37 -0.01 5.21
C LYS A 88 -13.74 1.36 4.68
N LEU A 89 -13.03 1.85 3.67
CA LEU A 89 -13.27 3.16 3.07
C LEU A 89 -14.31 3.13 1.95
N GLY A 90 -14.89 1.95 1.64
CA GLY A 90 -15.85 1.80 0.55
C GLY A 90 -15.27 2.20 -0.80
N ILE A 91 -13.95 2.04 -0.99
CA ILE A 91 -13.27 2.42 -2.22
C ILE A 91 -13.70 1.47 -3.33
N GLN A 92 -14.21 2.02 -4.42
CA GLN A 92 -14.53 1.25 -5.62
C GLN A 92 -13.27 0.99 -6.44
N VAL A 93 -13.13 -0.23 -6.96
CA VAL A 93 -11.98 -0.70 -7.75
C VAL A 93 -12.35 -0.86 -9.21
#